data_AF-I2J1A6-F1
#
_entry.id   AF-I2J1A6-F1
#
_cell.length_a   1.000
_cell.length_b   1.000
_cell.length_c   1.000
_cell.angle_alpha   90.00
_cell.angle_beta   90.00
_cell.angle_gamma   90.00
#
_symmetry.space_group_name_H-M   'P 1'
#
loop_
_entity.id
_entity.type
_entity.pdbx_description
1 polymer ?
#
loop_
_entity_poly.entity_id
_entity_poly.type
_entity_poly.pdbx_seq_one_letter_code
_entity_poly.pdbx_strand_id
1 'polypeptide(L)' 'MQIVTEDASFDLFQNLSKLEKQYGESLTRCHRNCLVNLERVKSMELQSKTLFLGEEGQYAVQYARRRYREIRQKWLKQGE' A
#
# COMPACT_ATOMS: atom_id res chain seq x y z
N MET A 1 6.20 14.20 -2.90
CA MET A 1 5.50 12.98 -2.44
C MET A 1 6.41 12.31 -1.44
N GLN A 2 5.87 11.70 -0.40
CA GLN A 2 6.68 11.07 0.63
C GLN A 2 6.67 9.54 0.48
N ILE A 3 7.84 8.92 0.61
CA ILE A 3 7.99 7.48 0.83
C ILE A 3 8.14 7.28 2.33
N VAL A 4 7.32 6.41 2.91
CA VAL A 4 7.39 6.06 4.33
C VAL A 4 7.90 4.63 4.43
N THR A 5 9.01 4.44 5.14
CA THR A 5 9.56 3.13 5.49
C THR A 5 9.49 2.92 7.01
N GLU A 6 9.94 1.76 7.48
CA GLU A 6 10.08 1.49 8.91
C GLU A 6 11.11 2.44 9.57
N ASP A 7 12.19 2.75 8.86
CA ASP A 7 13.28 3.56 9.41
C ASP A 7 13.03 5.07 9.31
N ALA A 8 12.48 5.54 8.18
CA ALA A 8 12.43 6.96 7.87
C ALA A 8 11.40 7.32 6.80
N SER A 9 11.18 8.62 6.68
CA SER A 9 10.38 9.21 5.61
C SER A 9 11.27 10.02 4.67
N PHE A 10 11.07 9.86 3.36
CA PHE A 10 11.87 10.51 2.32
C PHE A 10 10.98 11.30 1.37
N ASP A 11 11.36 12.54 1.08
CA ASP A 11 10.69 13.35 0.07
C ASP A 11 11.22 13.07 -1.32
N LEU A 12 10.30 12.82 -2.25
CA LEU A 12 10.59 12.49 -3.64
C LEU A 12 9.82 13.39 -4.61
N PHE A 13 10.54 13.92 -5.60
CA PHE A 13 10.01 14.63 -6.76
C PHE A 13 9.67 13.65 -7.90
N GLN A 14 8.73 12.74 -7.62
CA GLN A 14 8.14 11.84 -8.62
C GLN A 14 6.62 11.82 -8.46
N ASN A 15 5.92 11.35 -9.51
CA ASN A 15 4.48 11.13 -9.42
C ASN A 15 4.16 9.65 -9.21
N LEU A 16 3.01 9.38 -8.59
CA LEU A 16 2.57 8.02 -8.28
C LEU A 16 2.44 7.13 -9.51
N SER A 17 1.98 7.68 -10.64
CA SER A 17 1.79 6.89 -11.86
C SER A 17 3.11 6.38 -12.46
N LYS A 18 4.21 7.13 -12.31
CA LYS A 18 5.56 6.68 -12.71
C LYS A 18 6.04 5.57 -11.79
N LEU A 19 5.90 5.73 -10.47
CA LEU A 19 6.28 4.68 -9.51
C LEU A 19 5.45 3.41 -9.69
N GLU A 20 4.15 3.54 -9.94
CA GLU A 20 3.25 2.40 -10.20
C GLU A 20 3.68 1.61 -11.45
N LYS A 21 4.22 2.28 -12.47
CA LYS A 21 4.77 1.61 -13.65
C LYS A 21 6.13 0.96 -13.39
N GLN A 22 7.01 1.66 -12.68
CA GLN A 22 8.39 1.21 -12.45
C GLN A 22 8.48 0.09 -11.42
N TYR A 23 7.59 0.09 -10.42
CA TYR A 23 7.61 -0.83 -9.29
C TYR A 23 6.26 -1.55 -9.14
N GLY A 24 5.52 -1.77 -10.24
CA GLY A 24 4.16 -2.32 -10.20
C GLY A 24 4.05 -3.76 -9.70
N GLU A 25 5.17 -4.48 -9.67
CA GLU A 25 5.28 -5.82 -9.08
C GLU A 25 5.29 -5.77 -7.55
N SER A 26 6.00 -4.80 -6.97
CA SER A 26 6.16 -4.65 -5.50
C SER A 26 5.17 -3.66 -4.88
N LEU A 27 4.74 -2.64 -5.63
CA LEU A 27 3.86 -1.57 -5.16
C LEU A 27 2.48 -1.67 -5.82
N THR A 28 1.45 -1.64 -4.99
CA THR A 28 0.06 -1.67 -5.43
C THR A 28 -0.64 -0.36 -5.08
N ARG A 29 -1.41 0.15 -6.05
CA ARG A 29 -2.17 1.39 -5.87
C ARG A 29 -3.42 1.15 -5.05
N CYS A 30 -3.36 1.46 -3.76
CA CYS A 30 -4.51 1.29 -2.86
C CYS A 30 -5.50 2.47 -2.92
N HIS A 31 -5.02 3.69 -3.18
CA HIS A 31 -5.84 4.90 -3.24
C HIS A 31 -5.32 5.89 -4.29
N ARG A 32 -6.10 6.93 -4.66
CA ARG A 32 -5.68 7.92 -5.68
C ARG A 32 -4.43 8.73 -5.30
N ASN A 33 -4.00 8.70 -4.05
CA ASN A 33 -2.82 9.41 -3.57
C ASN A 33 -1.82 8.48 -2.85
N CYS A 34 -1.98 7.16 -2.94
CA CYS A 34 -1.15 6.24 -2.18
C CYS A 34 -0.87 4.93 -2.94
N LEU A 35 0.40 4.53 -2.92
CA LEU A 35 0.91 3.21 -3.29
C LEU A 35 1.38 2.53 -1.99
N VAL A 36 1.16 1.22 -1.89
CA VAL A 36 1.57 0.42 -0.74
C VAL A 36 2.33 -0.82 -1.19
N ASN A 37 3.28 -1.26 -0.38
CA ASN A 37 3.81 -2.62 -0.49
C ASN A 37 2.87 -3.57 0.27
N LEU A 38 2.25 -4.51 -0.43
CA LEU A 38 1.32 -5.47 0.18
C LEU A 38 2.01 -6.52 1.05
N GLU A 39 3.29 -6.79 0.82
CA GLU A 39 4.09 -7.73 1.64
C GLU A 39 4.30 -7.19 3.05
N ARG A 40 4.20 -5.87 3.22
CA ARG A 40 4.32 -5.19 4.52
C ARG A 40 2.97 -4.97 5.21
N VAL A 41 1.86 -5.40 4.60
CA VAL A 41 0.52 -5.30 5.20
C VAL A 41 0.35 -6.40 6.22
N LYS A 42 0.18 -6.01 7.49
CA LYS A 42 -0.10 -6.91 8.61
C LYS A 42 -1.58 -7.27 8.69
N SER A 43 -2.46 -6.30 8.49
CA SER A 43 -3.91 -6.53 8.55
C SER A 43 -4.70 -5.55 7.68
N MET A 44 -5.95 -5.90 7.40
CA MET A 44 -6.88 -5.09 6.62
C MET A 44 -8.23 -5.00 7.34
N GLU A 45 -8.69 -3.78 7.59
CA GLU A 45 -9.98 -3.50 8.21
C GLU A 45 -11.00 -3.00 7.17
N LEU A 46 -12.09 -3.76 7.01
CA LEU A 46 -13.05 -3.55 5.93
C LEU A 46 -13.99 -2.37 6.16
N GLN A 47 -14.35 -2.09 7.41
CA GLN A 47 -15.29 -1.01 7.75
C GLN A 47 -14.65 0.36 7.50
N SER A 48 -13.45 0.57 8.06
CA SER A 48 -12.69 1.82 7.91
C SER A 48 -11.99 1.92 6.55
N LYS A 49 -11.88 0.80 5.82
CA LYS A 49 -11.14 0.66 4.56
C LYS A 49 -9.67 1.00 4.75
N THR A 50 -9.07 0.40 5.77
CA THR A 50 -7.69 0.68 6.20
C THR A 50 -6.82 -0.56 6.05
N LEU A 51 -5.62 -0.36 5.52
CA LEU A 51 -4.52 -1.30 5.58
C LEU A 51 -3.60 -0.86 6.72
N PHE A 52 -3.21 -1.82 7.57
CA PHE A 52 -2.21 -1.61 8.62
C PHE A 52 -0.91 -2.26 8.18
N LEU A 53 0.16 -1.46 8.09
CA LEU A 53 1.48 -1.88 7.65
C LEU A 53 2.51 -1.77 8.79
N GLY A 54 3.64 -2.46 8.60
CA GLY A 54 4.72 -2.55 9.58
C GLY A 54 4.50 -3.71 10.56
N GLU A 55 5.56 -4.10 11.26
CA GLU A 55 5.56 -5.25 12.17
C GLU A 55 4.47 -5.16 13.25
N GLU A 56 4.15 -3.96 13.73
CA GLU A 56 3.12 -3.73 14.74
C GLU A 56 1.77 -3.29 14.14
N GLY A 57 1.71 -2.97 12.85
CA GLY A 57 0.55 -2.36 12.21
C GLY A 57 0.44 -0.85 12.49
N GLN A 58 1.55 -0.21 12.84
CA GLN A 58 1.63 1.19 13.23
C GLN A 58 1.34 2.16 12.08
N TYR A 59 1.45 1.72 10.82
CA TYR A 59 1.19 2.56 9.66
C TYR A 59 -0.18 2.28 9.08
N ALA A 60 -1.12 3.20 9.26
CA ALA A 60 -2.48 3.09 8.73
C ALA A 60 -2.63 3.82 7.39
N VAL A 61 -3.09 3.12 6.36
CA VAL A 61 -3.32 3.67 5.02
C VAL A 61 -4.72 3.34 4.53
N GLN A 62 -5.48 4.37 4.15
CA GLN A 62 -6.80 4.17 3.55
C GLN A 62 -6.70 3.65 2.11
N TYR A 63 -7.60 2.73 1.75
CA TYR A 63 -7.78 2.27 0.38
C TYR A 63 -9.13 2.68 -0.20
N ALA A 64 -9.17 2.85 -1.53
CA ALA A 64 -10.40 3.16 -2.24
C ALA A 64 -11.26 1.90 -2.39
N ARG A 65 -12.59 2.01 -2.18
CA ARG A 65 -13.54 0.88 -2.35
C ARG A 65 -13.36 0.15 -3.68
N ARG A 66 -13.16 0.87 -4.78
CA ARG A 66 -12.94 0.31 -6.13
C ARG A 66 -11.67 -0.53 -6.27
N ARG A 67 -10.67 -0.30 -5.41
CA ARG A 67 -9.39 -1.03 -5.40
C ARG A 67 -9.43 -2.27 -4.50
N TYR A 68 -10.45 -2.42 -3.64
CA TYR A 68 -10.56 -3.52 -2.68
C TYR A 68 -10.36 -4.90 -3.32
N ARG A 69 -11.04 -5.17 -4.45
CA ARG A 69 -10.95 -6.47 -5.13
C ARG A 69 -9.51 -6.76 -5.58
N GLU A 70 -8.84 -5.77 -6.17
CA GLU A 70 -7.46 -5.89 -6.63
C GLU A 70 -6.49 -6.11 -5.45
N ILE A 71 -6.60 -5.28 -4.42
CA ILE A 71 -5.77 -5.35 -3.20
C ILE A 71 -5.91 -6.72 -2.55
N ARG A 72 -7.15 -7.17 -2.30
CA ARG A 72 -7.40 -8.45 -1.64
C ARG A 72 -6.90 -9.63 -2.45
N GLN A 73 -7.06 -9.61 -3.77
CA GLN A 73 -6.55 -10.67 -4.65
C GLN A 73 -5.03 -10.74 -4.62
N LYS A 74 -4.34 -9.60 -4.68
CA LYS A 74 -2.87 -9.57 -4.63
C LYS A 74 -2.34 -9.97 -3.25
N TRP A 75 -2.98 -9.50 -2.17
CA TRP A 75 -2.55 -9.80 -0.81
C TRP A 75 -2.71 -11.29 -0.45
N LEU A 76 -3.81 -11.93 -0.85
CA LEU A 76 -4.01 -13.36 -0.61
C LEU A 76 -3.05 -14.26 -1.40
N LYS A 77 -2.64 -13.85 -2.60
CA LYS A 77 -1.67 -14.59 -3.42
C LYS A 77 -0.25 -14.59 -2.88
N GLN A 78 0.07 -13.73 -1.92
CA GLN A 78 1.39 -13.70 -1.28
C GLN A 78 1.49 -14.66 -0.08
N GLY A 79 0.41 -15.35 0.27
CA GLY A 79 0.36 -16.33 1.37
C GLY A 79 0.37 -17.79 0.94
N GLU A 80 0.51 -18.09 -0.36
CA GLU A 80 0.78 -19.43 -0.92
C GLU A 80 2.25 -19.56 -1.31
#